data_AF-A0A4Q3XSU6-F1
#
_entry.id   AF-A0A4Q3XSU6-F1
#
_cell.length_a   1.000
_cell.length_b   1.000
_cell.length_c   1.000
_cell.angle_alpha   90.00
_cell.angle_beta   90.00
_cell.angle_gamma   90.00
#
_symmetry.space_group_name_H-M   'P 1'
#
loop_
_entity.id
_entity.type
_entity.pdbx_description
1 polymer ?
#
loop_
_entity_poly.entity_id
_entity_poly.type
_entity_poly.pdbx_seq_one_letter_code
_entity_poly.pdbx_strand_id
1 'polypeptide(L)'
;MLINPTIDMLRELGLSGMASAYQELEAQPEARHLGHGEWLALLLERESTARGQKRFEARARAAKLRHDAQIENIDFRATRGLDRNLFLKLAG
;
A
#
# COMPACT_ATOMS: atom_id res chain seq x y z
N MET A 1 25.02 -13.92 5.03
CA MET A 1 23.93 -13.05 4.58
C MET A 1 24.57 -11.77 4.08
N LEU A 2 24.48 -11.48 2.78
CA LEU A 2 24.90 -10.17 2.26
C LEU A 2 23.82 -9.19 2.70
N ILE A 3 24.06 -8.55 3.84
CA ILE A 3 23.31 -7.39 4.28
C ILE A 3 23.62 -6.31 3.24
N ASN A 4 22.70 -6.07 2.29
CA ASN A 4 22.86 -4.96 1.37
C ASN A 4 22.63 -3.69 2.20
N PRO A 5 23.66 -2.84 2.40
CA PRO A 5 23.55 -1.65 3.26
C PRO A 5 22.43 -0.70 2.79
N THR A 6 22.06 -0.77 1.51
CA THR A 6 20.93 -0.02 0.95
C THR A 6 19.60 -0.46 1.55
N ILE A 7 19.38 -1.76 1.75
CA ILE A 7 18.13 -2.30 2.31
C ILE A 7 17.96 -1.86 3.76
N ASP A 8 19.03 -1.91 4.54
CA ASP A 8 19.00 -1.47 5.93
C ASP A 8 18.72 0.03 6.03
N MET A 9 19.39 0.85 5.21
CA MET A 9 19.12 2.28 5.12
C MET A 9 17.66 2.56 4.73
N LEU A 10 17.10 1.82 3.78
CA LEU A 10 15.67 1.95 3.42
C LEU A 10 14.77 1.64 4.60
N ARG A 11 15.07 0.60 5.38
CA ARG A 11 14.31 0.24 6.59
C ARG A 11 14.42 1.30 7.68
N GLU A 12 15.62 1.84 7.91
CA GLU A 12 15.86 2.92 8.88
C GLU A 12 15.09 4.20 8.53
N LEU A 13 14.99 4.53 7.23
CA LEU A 13 14.17 5.63 6.73
C LEU A 13 12.66 5.34 6.76
N GLY A 14 12.24 4.15 7.19
CA GLY A 14 10.85 3.71 7.21
C GLY A 14 10.27 3.43 5.82
N LEU A 15 11.13 3.24 4.80
CA LEU A 15 10.78 2.89 3.42
C LEU A 15 10.69 1.37 3.26
N SER A 16 9.85 0.73 4.07
CA SER A 16 9.80 -0.74 4.17
C SER A 16 9.29 -1.42 2.90
N GLY A 17 8.35 -0.80 2.17
CA GLY A 17 7.85 -1.34 0.91
C GLY A 17 8.91 -1.26 -0.19
N MET A 18 9.67 -0.16 -0.23
CA MET A 18 10.83 -0.03 -1.10
C MET A 18 11.92 -1.06 -0.78
N ALA A 19 12.19 -1.30 0.51
CA ALA A 19 13.17 -2.31 0.94
C ALA A 19 12.78 -3.73 0.48
N SER A 20 11.51 -4.11 0.61
CA SER A 20 11.00 -5.39 0.11
C SER A 20 11.08 -5.49 -1.41
N ALA A 21 10.66 -4.44 -2.12
CA ALA A 21 10.71 -4.41 -3.58
C ALA A 21 12.15 -4.47 -4.13
N TYR A 22 13.10 -3.83 -3.44
CA TYR A 22 14.52 -3.92 -3.76
C TYR A 22 14.98 -5.38 -3.73
N GLN A 23 14.65 -6.11 -2.65
CA GLN A 23 15.00 -7.53 -2.50
C GLN A 23 14.37 -8.40 -3.59
N GLU A 24 13.10 -8.16 -3.90
CA GLU A 24 12.38 -8.88 -4.96
C GLU A 24 13.02 -8.64 -6.34
N LEU A 25 13.35 -7.40 -6.67
CA LEU A 25 13.97 -7.04 -7.95
C LEU A 25 15.41 -7.55 -8.06
N GLU A 26 16.20 -7.56 -6.97
CA GLU A 26 17.53 -8.18 -6.97
C GLU A 26 17.48 -9.68 -7.28
N ALA A 27 16.43 -10.36 -6.79
CA ALA A 27 16.23 -11.78 -7.01
C ALA A 27 15.72 -12.13 -8.42
N GLN A 28 15.27 -11.14 -9.20
CA GLN A 28 14.70 -11.34 -10.54
C GLN A 28 15.73 -11.00 -11.63
N PRO A 29 16.23 -11.99 -12.40
CA PRO A 29 17.19 -11.74 -13.48
C PRO A 29 16.66 -10.79 -14.56
N GLU A 30 15.36 -10.87 -14.87
CA GLU A 30 14.68 -10.02 -15.86
C GLU A 30 14.67 -8.54 -15.45
N ALA A 31 14.69 -8.24 -14.15
CA ALA A 31 14.73 -6.87 -13.65
C ALA A 31 16.04 -6.16 -14.00
N ARG A 32 17.09 -6.89 -14.43
CA ARG A 32 18.36 -6.30 -14.92
C ARG A 32 18.21 -5.59 -16.26
N HIS A 33 17.15 -5.88 -17.02
CA HIS A 33 16.85 -5.20 -18.29
C HIS A 33 16.13 -3.87 -18.10
N LEU A 34 15.63 -3.58 -16.90
CA LEU A 34 14.94 -2.34 -16.60
C LEU A 34 15.93 -1.17 -16.56
N GLY A 35 15.54 -0.06 -17.17
CA GLY A 35 16.25 1.20 -17.00
C GLY A 35 16.16 1.68 -15.54
N HIS A 36 17.12 2.51 -15.11
CA HIS A 36 17.15 3.03 -13.75
C HIS A 36 15.84 3.76 -13.34
N GLY A 37 15.20 4.45 -14.30
CA GLY A 37 13.92 5.13 -14.06
C GLY A 37 12.76 4.17 -13.82
N GLU A 38 12.66 3.10 -14.60
CA GLU A 38 11.63 2.06 -14.44
C GLU A 38 11.80 1.32 -13.12
N TRP A 39 13.06 1.02 -12.79
CA TRP A 39 13.41 0.38 -11.55
C TRP A 39 13.03 1.23 -10.33
N LEU A 40 13.32 2.54 -10.36
CA LEU A 40 12.90 3.47 -9.32
C LEU A 40 11.38 3.61 -9.25
N ALA A 41 10.67 3.63 -10.38
CA ALA A 41 9.22 3.72 -10.41
C ALA A 41 8.55 2.54 -9.69
N LEU A 42 9.01 1.31 -9.94
CA LEU A 42 8.51 0.10 -9.27
C LEU A 42 8.72 0.14 -7.76
N LEU A 43 9.92 0.57 -7.34
CA LEU A 43 10.24 0.74 -5.93
C LEU A 43 9.31 1.75 -5.22
N LEU A 44 9.09 2.90 -5.84
CA LEU A 44 8.23 3.96 -5.31
C LEU A 44 6.76 3.54 -5.29
N GLU A 45 6.30 2.81 -6.30
CA GLU A 45 4.93 2.28 -6.36
C GLU A 45 4.68 1.28 -5.22
N ARG A 46 5.63 0.37 -4.97
CA ARG A 46 5.57 -0.58 -3.86
C ARG A 46 5.53 0.12 -2.51
N GLU A 47 6.35 1.14 -2.32
CA GLU A 47 6.34 1.95 -1.09
C GLU A 47 5.01 2.71 -0.91
N SER A 48 4.51 3.35 -1.97
CA SER A 48 3.24 4.09 -1.95
C SER A 48 2.07 3.17 -1.58
N THR A 49 2.01 1.99 -2.22
CA THR A 49 1.02 0.95 -1.96
C THR A 49 1.09 0.46 -0.52
N ALA A 50 2.29 0.14 -0.02
CA ALA A 50 2.49 -0.32 1.36
C ALA A 50 2.04 0.74 2.39
N ARG A 51 2.34 2.02 2.14
CA ARG A 51 1.86 3.12 3.00
C ARG A 51 0.36 3.29 2.93
N GLY A 52 -0.23 3.19 1.73
CA GLY A 52 -1.68 3.20 1.53
C GLY A 52 -2.38 2.13 2.35
N GLN A 53 -1.92 0.88 2.22
CA GLN A 53 -2.43 -0.26 2.95
C GLN A 53 -2.31 -0.07 4.47
N LYS A 54 -1.14 0.35 4.97
CA LYS A 54 -0.94 0.59 6.40
C LYS A 54 -1.89 1.66 6.95
N ARG A 55 -2.14 2.75 6.21
CA ARG A 55 -3.11 3.78 6.60
C ARG A 55 -4.54 3.23 6.61
N PHE A 56 -4.91 2.47 5.59
CA PHE A 56 -6.22 1.84 5.50
C PHE A 56 -6.47 0.91 6.69
N GLU A 57 -5.53 -0.01 6.97
CA GLU A 57 -5.61 -0.93 8.10
C GLU A 57 -5.66 -0.22 9.45
N ALA A 58 -4.92 0.87 9.62
CA ALA A 58 -4.95 1.67 10.84
C ALA A 58 -6.34 2.31 11.05
N ARG A 59 -6.95 2.84 9.98
CA ARG A 59 -8.31 3.40 10.02
C ARG A 59 -9.36 2.31 10.27
N ALA A 60 -9.26 1.16 9.62
CA ALA A 60 -10.15 0.02 9.83
C ALA A 60 -10.09 -0.47 11.29
N ARG A 61 -8.88 -0.59 11.86
CA ARG A 61 -8.67 -0.93 13.28
C ARG A 61 -9.28 0.11 14.22
N ALA A 62 -9.11 1.39 13.92
CA ALA A 62 -9.69 2.47 14.73
C ALA A 62 -11.23 2.51 14.68
N ALA A 63 -11.83 2.12 13.56
CA ALA A 63 -13.28 2.09 13.37
C ALA A 63 -13.99 1.03 14.23
N LYS A 64 -13.28 -0.01 14.70
CA LYS A 64 -13.82 -1.05 15.61
C LYS A 64 -15.17 -1.61 15.14
N LEU A 65 -15.28 -1.86 13.84
CA LEU A 65 -16.51 -2.37 13.25
C LEU A 65 -16.79 -3.78 13.77
N ARG A 66 -18.06 -4.05 14.11
CA ARG A 66 -18.49 -5.36 14.64
C ARG A 66 -18.47 -6.47 13.60
N HIS A 67 -18.57 -6.10 12.33
CA HIS A 67 -18.60 -7.01 11.19
C HIS A 67 -17.50 -6.62 10.22
N ASP A 68 -17.04 -7.58 9.43
CA ASP A 68 -16.17 -7.30 8.29
C ASP A 68 -16.93 -6.42 7.30
N ALA A 69 -16.53 -5.16 7.23
CA ALA A 69 -17.24 -4.12 6.49
C ALA A 69 -16.34 -3.61 5.37
N GLN A 70 -16.81 -3.84 4.15
CA GLN A 70 -16.13 -3.44 2.92
C GLN A 70 -16.96 -2.36 2.23
N ILE A 71 -16.32 -1.43 1.53
CA ILE A 71 -17.00 -0.32 0.85
C ILE A 71 -17.95 -0.86 -0.22
N GLU A 72 -17.57 -1.97 -0.86
CA GLU A 72 -18.30 -2.70 -1.89
C GLU A 72 -19.64 -3.26 -1.38
N ASN A 73 -19.73 -3.55 -0.08
CA ASN A 73 -20.91 -4.17 0.54
C ASN A 73 -21.91 -3.15 1.08
N ILE A 74 -21.75 -1.85 0.79
CA ILE A 74 -22.61 -0.80 1.33
C ILE A 74 -23.97 -0.79 0.63
N ASP A 75 -25.02 -0.99 1.43
CA ASP A 75 -26.38 -0.72 1.00
C ASP A 75 -26.71 0.78 1.12
N PHE A 76 -26.80 1.42 -0.05
CA PHE A 76 -27.24 2.81 -0.22
C PHE A 76 -28.77 2.96 -0.30
N ARG A 77 -29.54 1.87 -0.40
CA ARG A 77 -31.01 1.89 -0.43
C ARG A 77 -31.62 1.95 0.97
N ALA A 78 -30.82 1.66 1.99
CA ALA A 78 -31.23 1.77 3.38
C ALA A 78 -31.71 3.20 3.70
N THR A 79 -32.77 3.32 4.50
CA THR A 79 -33.48 4.58 4.83
C THR A 79 -32.64 5.61 5.60
N ARG A 80 -31.42 5.27 6.01
CA ARG A 80 -30.46 6.12 6.72
C ARG A 80 -29.92 7.30 5.90
N GLY A 81 -30.30 7.45 4.63
CA GLY A 81 -30.03 8.65 3.83
C GLY A 81 -28.54 8.87 3.51
N LEU A 82 -27.80 7.78 3.24
CA LEU A 82 -26.40 7.88 2.83
C LEU A 82 -26.29 8.43 1.40
N ASP A 83 -25.69 9.62 1.26
CA ASP A 83 -25.33 10.14 -0.06
C ASP A 83 -24.17 9.32 -0.65
N ARG A 84 -24.42 8.70 -1.80
CA ARG A 84 -23.46 7.82 -2.47
C ARG A 84 -22.19 8.54 -2.91
N ASN A 85 -22.32 9.74 -3.45
CA ASN A 85 -21.18 10.49 -4.01
C ASN A 85 -20.28 10.99 -2.89
N LEU A 86 -20.88 11.52 -1.82
CA LEU A 86 -20.15 11.94 -0.63
C LEU A 86 -19.47 10.76 0.04
N PHE A 87 -20.18 9.63 0.18
CA PHE A 87 -19.61 8.44 0.81
C PHE A 87 -18.38 7.95 0.05
N LEU A 88 -18.48 7.76 -1.27
CA LEU A 88 -17.36 7.29 -2.10
C LEU A 88 -16.20 8.28 -2.11
N LYS A 89 -16.46 9.58 -2.10
CA LYS A 89 -15.42 10.61 -1.99
C LYS A 89 -14.65 10.53 -0.66
N LEU A 90 -15.32 10.16 0.43
CA LEU A 90 -14.70 10.02 1.75
C LEU A 90 -14.02 8.66 1.95
N ALA A 91 -14.43 7.65 1.19
CA ALA A 91 -13.92 6.29 1.30
C ALA A 91 -12.43 6.17 0.91
N GLY A 92 -11.92 7.07 0.08
CA GLY A 92 -10.51 7.15 -0.30
C GLY A 92 -10.31 7.25 -1.79
#